data_AF-A0A6I9XYB2-F1
#
_entry.id   AF-A0A6I9XYB2-F1
#
_cell.length_a   1.000
_cell.length_b   1.000
_cell.length_c   1.000
_cell.angle_alpha   90.00
_cell.angle_beta   90.00
_cell.angle_gamma   90.00
#
_symmetry.space_group_name_H-M   'P 1'
#
loop_
_entity.id
_entity.type
_entity.pdbx_description
1 polymer ?
#
loop_
_entity_poly.entity_id
_entity_poly.type
_entity_poly.pdbx_seq_one_letter_code
_entity_poly.pdbx_strand_id
1 'polypeptide(L)'
;MDMKRPHRTMLKLSKVYGPVFRIQLGFQKMVVLAGYKTVKEALVNHADAFAERPNVQLSDEINEGFGILFSHGENWKVMRRFTISALRDYGMGKRTIEDKIIEECRLLTKAFESYEGQPFENTELMNSAVGNIIVSIILGKRYEYEDPTFQGLLKIINENVRLAGSPPVLFYNMFPLFGFLFGARNVILNNRKELFGFIKTTFIEHLKALDENDQRSFIDSFLVQQAEVRKCFIPGIPSKGPLVISELGGFLAHVSSPKLGN
;
A
#
# COMPACT_ATOMS: atom_id res chain seq x y z
N MET A 1 -22.56 -6.78 -16.66
CA MET A 1 -21.32 -7.40 -16.09
C MET A 1 -21.69 -8.02 -14.75
N ASP A 2 -21.26 -9.25 -14.46
CA ASP A 2 -21.41 -9.80 -13.10
C ASP A 2 -20.44 -9.07 -12.16
N MET A 3 -20.97 -8.16 -11.33
CA MET A 3 -20.18 -7.33 -10.41
C MET A 3 -19.59 -8.13 -9.24
N LYS A 4 -20.12 -9.32 -8.93
CA LYS A 4 -19.56 -10.19 -7.87
C LYS A 4 -18.37 -10.99 -8.40
N ARG A 5 -18.35 -11.30 -9.70
CA ARG A 5 -17.28 -12.08 -10.34
C ARG A 5 -16.89 -11.50 -11.71
N PRO A 6 -16.36 -10.26 -11.74
CA PRO A 6 -16.04 -9.58 -13.01
C PRO A 6 -15.02 -10.35 -13.84
N HIS A 7 -14.03 -10.99 -13.19
CA HIS A 7 -13.00 -11.81 -13.85
C HIS A 7 -13.59 -12.95 -14.71
N ARG A 8 -14.71 -13.55 -14.30
CA ARG A 8 -15.40 -14.60 -15.10
C ARG A 8 -16.07 -14.02 -16.33
N THR A 9 -16.64 -12.82 -16.21
CA THR A 9 -17.21 -12.11 -17.36
C THR A 9 -16.11 -11.78 -18.38
N MET A 10 -14.97 -11.24 -17.91
CA MET A 10 -13.84 -10.92 -18.78
C MET A 10 -13.28 -12.15 -19.50
N LEU A 11 -13.18 -13.29 -18.81
CA LEU A 11 -12.74 -14.55 -19.43
C LEU A 11 -13.74 -15.10 -20.46
N LYS A 12 -15.05 -14.89 -20.27
CA LYS A 12 -16.05 -15.25 -21.30
C LYS A 12 -15.92 -14.34 -22.52
N LEU A 13 -15.75 -13.03 -22.30
CA LEU A 13 -15.58 -12.05 -23.38
C LEU A 13 -14.31 -12.31 -24.17
N SER A 14 -13.21 -12.72 -23.53
CA SER A 14 -11.97 -13.04 -24.25
C SER A 14 -12.10 -14.23 -25.19
N LYS A 15 -13.02 -15.16 -24.92
CA LYS A 15 -13.32 -16.28 -25.85
C LYS A 15 -14.11 -15.83 -27.08
N VAL A 16 -14.88 -14.75 -26.97
CA VAL A 16 -15.73 -14.22 -28.05
C VAL A 16 -14.97 -13.21 -28.90
N TYR A 17 -14.27 -12.27 -28.26
CA TYR A 17 -13.62 -11.13 -28.91
C TYR A 17 -12.10 -11.31 -29.09
N GLY A 18 -11.55 -12.41 -28.58
CA GLY A 18 -10.11 -12.66 -28.60
C GLY A 18 -9.37 -12.13 -27.37
N PRO A 19 -8.03 -12.30 -27.33
CA PRO A 19 -7.21 -12.03 -26.15
C PRO A 19 -7.02 -10.54 -25.84
N VAL A 20 -7.31 -9.65 -26.79
CA VAL A 20 -7.28 -8.18 -26.61
C VAL A 20 -8.63 -7.63 -27.03
N PHE A 21 -9.35 -7.01 -26.10
CA PHE A 21 -10.63 -6.41 -26.41
C PHE A 21 -10.89 -5.16 -25.58
N ARG A 22 -11.69 -4.25 -26.12
CA ARG A 22 -12.08 -3.00 -25.46
C ARG A 22 -13.41 -3.18 -24.74
N ILE A 23 -13.50 -2.63 -23.54
CA ILE A 23 -14.75 -2.47 -22.80
C ILE A 23 -14.93 -1.01 -22.39
N GLN A 24 -16.19 -0.61 -22.27
CA GLN A 24 -16.59 0.68 -21.70
C GLN A 24 -17.19 0.39 -20.32
N LEU A 25 -16.51 0.82 -19.25
CA LEU A 25 -16.99 0.70 -17.89
C LEU A 25 -17.41 2.10 -17.41
N GLY A 26 -18.71 2.37 -17.46
CA GLY A 26 -19.25 3.72 -17.22
C GLY A 26 -18.65 4.73 -18.18
N PHE A 27 -17.99 5.76 -17.65
CA PHE A 27 -17.31 6.78 -18.47
C PHE A 27 -15.88 6.39 -18.89
N GLN A 28 -15.33 5.30 -18.35
CA GLN A 28 -13.95 4.89 -18.60
C GLN A 28 -13.85 3.86 -19.74
N LYS A 29 -12.93 4.12 -20.67
CA LYS A 29 -12.52 3.17 -21.71
C LYS A 29 -11.40 2.31 -21.17
N MET A 30 -11.54 0.99 -21.25
CA MET A 30 -10.51 0.06 -20.81
C MET A 30 -10.21 -0.98 -21.89
N VAL A 31 -8.94 -1.38 -21.96
CA VAL A 31 -8.50 -2.52 -22.77
C VAL A 31 -8.22 -3.67 -21.83
N VAL A 32 -8.84 -4.82 -22.09
CA VAL A 32 -8.64 -6.05 -21.33
C VAL A 32 -7.66 -6.94 -22.10
N LEU A 33 -6.62 -7.37 -21.41
CA LEU A 33 -5.62 -8.30 -21.89
C LEU A 33 -5.87 -9.66 -21.23
N ALA A 34 -6.06 -10.69 -22.04
CA ALA A 34 -6.39 -12.03 -21.57
C ALA A 34 -5.45 -13.08 -22.16
N GLY A 35 -4.98 -13.99 -21.29
CA GLY A 35 -4.09 -15.08 -21.67
C GLY A 35 -2.61 -14.73 -21.49
N TYR A 36 -1.81 -15.77 -21.23
CA TYR A 36 -0.40 -15.64 -20.87
C TYR A 36 0.41 -14.83 -21.89
N LYS A 37 0.32 -15.18 -23.18
CA LYS A 37 1.13 -14.56 -24.24
C LYS A 37 0.90 -13.04 -24.29
N THR A 38 -0.36 -12.61 -24.34
CA THR A 38 -0.76 -11.21 -24.44
C THR A 38 -0.42 -10.41 -23.18
N VAL A 39 -0.66 -10.98 -22.00
CA VAL A 39 -0.31 -10.32 -20.72
C VAL A 39 1.20 -10.17 -20.58
N LYS A 40 1.98 -11.19 -20.94
CA LYS A 40 3.44 -11.13 -20.92
C LYS A 40 3.97 -10.10 -21.92
N GLU A 41 3.43 -10.08 -23.13
CA GLU A 41 3.83 -9.12 -24.15
C GLU A 41 3.62 -7.67 -23.69
N ALA A 42 2.45 -7.36 -23.10
CA ALA A 42 2.19 -6.01 -22.59
C ALA A 42 3.03 -5.67 -21.36
N LEU A 43 3.07 -6.53 -20.33
CA LEU A 43 3.66 -6.19 -19.03
C LEU A 43 5.18 -6.41 -18.95
N VAL A 44 5.77 -7.16 -19.89
CA VAL A 44 7.22 -7.43 -19.92
C VAL A 44 7.86 -6.78 -21.14
N ASN A 45 7.39 -7.10 -22.35
CA ASN A 45 8.04 -6.61 -23.57
C ASN A 45 7.74 -5.13 -23.83
N HIS A 46 6.57 -4.65 -23.38
CA HIS A 46 6.15 -3.24 -23.47
C HIS A 46 5.96 -2.61 -22.10
N ALA A 47 6.75 -3.03 -21.11
CA ALA A 47 6.59 -2.63 -19.71
C ALA A 47 6.45 -1.11 -19.53
N ASP A 48 7.26 -0.30 -20.20
CA ASP A 48 7.22 1.17 -20.08
C ASP A 48 5.88 1.78 -20.54
N ALA A 49 5.24 1.20 -21.56
CA ALA A 49 3.95 1.68 -22.06
C ALA A 49 2.78 1.33 -21.12
N PHE A 50 2.92 0.29 -20.31
CA PHE A 50 1.90 -0.20 -19.38
C PHE A 50 2.31 -0.01 -17.90
N ALA A 51 3.39 0.74 -17.63
CA ALA A 51 3.95 0.89 -16.29
C ALA A 51 3.13 1.81 -15.38
N GLU A 52 2.35 2.72 -15.95
CA GLU A 52 1.58 3.73 -15.22
C GLU A 52 0.40 3.13 -14.42
N ARG A 53 -0.21 3.95 -13.56
CA ARG A 53 -1.39 3.57 -12.78
C ARG A 53 -2.62 4.32 -13.28
N PRO A 54 -3.79 3.66 -13.36
CA PRO A 54 -5.03 4.36 -13.68
C PRO A 54 -5.35 5.36 -12.56
N ASN A 55 -5.84 6.53 -12.94
CA ASN A 55 -6.43 7.45 -11.97
C ASN A 55 -7.75 6.85 -11.47
N VAL A 56 -7.81 6.57 -10.17
CA VAL A 56 -9.00 6.05 -9.49
C VAL A 56 -9.39 7.07 -8.42
N GLN A 57 -10.58 7.66 -8.55
CA GLN A 57 -11.07 8.72 -7.67
C GLN A 57 -10.87 8.40 -6.18
N LEU A 58 -11.33 7.22 -5.74
CA LEU A 58 -11.21 6.81 -4.34
C LEU A 58 -9.76 6.75 -3.87
N SER A 59 -8.84 6.34 -4.75
CA SER A 59 -7.44 6.29 -4.41
C SER A 59 -6.83 7.67 -4.25
N ASP A 60 -7.20 8.63 -5.11
CA ASP A 60 -6.73 10.01 -5.00
C ASP A 60 -7.23 10.65 -3.71
N GLU A 61 -8.46 10.34 -3.28
CA GLU A 61 -8.99 10.80 -1.98
C GLU A 61 -8.25 10.19 -0.77
N ILE A 62 -7.69 8.99 -0.91
CA ILE A 62 -6.96 8.31 0.17
C ILE A 62 -5.51 8.76 0.23
N ASN A 63 -4.84 8.81 -0.93
CA ASN A 63 -3.38 8.95 -1.00
C ASN A 63 -2.95 10.33 -1.49
N GLU A 64 -3.86 11.15 -2.01
CA GLU A 64 -3.58 12.50 -2.52
C GLU A 64 -2.45 12.52 -3.57
N GLY A 65 -2.36 11.46 -4.37
CA GLY A 65 -1.31 11.28 -5.39
C GLY A 65 0.03 10.75 -4.86
N PHE A 66 0.15 10.47 -3.57
CA PHE A 66 1.38 10.00 -2.94
C PHE A 66 1.45 8.48 -2.73
N GLY A 67 2.61 7.99 -2.28
CA GLY A 67 2.86 6.58 -2.02
C GLY A 67 3.38 5.83 -3.25
N ILE A 68 3.12 4.52 -3.31
CA ILE A 68 3.63 3.62 -4.38
C ILE A 68 2.51 2.84 -5.08
N LEU A 69 1.47 2.46 -4.33
CA LEU A 69 0.46 1.54 -4.84
C LEU A 69 -0.43 2.17 -5.92
N PHE A 70 -0.75 3.45 -5.74
CA PHE A 70 -1.71 4.16 -6.59
C PHE A 70 -1.24 5.53 -7.10
N SER A 71 -0.02 5.95 -6.72
CA SER A 71 0.62 7.13 -7.31
C SER A 71 1.05 6.85 -8.75
N HIS A 72 1.28 7.92 -9.51
CA HIS A 72 1.65 7.89 -10.91
C HIS A 72 2.69 8.98 -11.22
N GLY A 73 3.31 8.91 -12.40
CA GLY A 73 4.34 9.88 -12.81
C GLY A 73 5.68 9.71 -12.09
N GLU A 74 6.47 10.79 -12.02
CA GLU A 74 7.85 10.73 -11.50
C GLU A 74 7.88 10.47 -9.98
N ASN A 75 6.95 11.07 -9.21
CA ASN A 75 6.76 10.80 -7.79
C ASN A 75 6.71 9.29 -7.49
N TRP A 76 5.93 8.54 -8.26
CA TRP A 76 5.80 7.09 -8.15
C TRP A 76 7.13 6.38 -8.42
N LYS A 77 7.83 6.75 -9.51
CA LYS A 77 9.11 6.15 -9.90
C LYS A 77 10.17 6.37 -8.81
N VAL A 78 10.24 7.59 -8.29
CA VAL A 78 11.16 7.99 -7.22
C VAL A 78 10.89 7.18 -5.95
N MET A 79 9.65 7.22 -5.44
CA MET A 79 9.27 6.52 -4.22
C MET A 79 9.48 5.01 -4.35
N ARG A 80 9.13 4.42 -5.50
CA ARG A 80 9.35 2.99 -5.77
C ARG A 80 10.83 2.62 -5.73
N ARG A 81 11.71 3.39 -6.39
CA ARG A 81 13.16 3.13 -6.39
C ARG A 81 13.75 3.21 -4.99
N PHE A 82 13.41 4.27 -4.25
CA PHE A 82 13.83 4.43 -2.86
C PHE A 82 13.37 3.24 -2.01
N THR A 83 12.08 2.91 -2.05
CA THR A 83 11.53 1.86 -1.20
C THR A 83 12.11 0.49 -1.49
N ILE A 84 12.31 0.14 -2.77
CA ILE A 84 12.96 -1.13 -3.12
C ILE A 84 14.41 -1.17 -2.63
N SER A 85 15.16 -0.07 -2.76
CA SER A 85 16.53 -0.01 -2.26
C SER A 85 16.57 -0.18 -0.75
N ALA A 86 15.79 0.62 -0.02
CA ALA A 86 15.70 0.55 1.43
C ALA A 86 15.30 -0.87 1.89
N LEU A 87 14.24 -1.46 1.33
CA LEU A 87 13.81 -2.81 1.70
C LEU A 87 14.93 -3.85 1.48
N ARG A 88 15.70 -3.76 0.39
CA ARG A 88 16.86 -4.63 0.15
C ARG A 88 17.95 -4.42 1.19
N ASP A 89 18.19 -3.19 1.59
CA ASP A 89 19.21 -2.85 2.60
C ASP A 89 18.79 -3.40 3.99
N TYR A 90 17.51 -3.33 4.34
CA TYR A 90 16.91 -3.84 5.60
C TYR A 90 16.54 -5.32 5.60
N GLY A 91 16.94 -6.07 4.58
CA GLY A 91 16.91 -7.53 4.66
C GLY A 91 15.97 -8.22 3.69
N MET A 92 15.31 -7.52 2.77
CA MET A 92 14.62 -8.17 1.67
C MET A 92 15.61 -8.99 0.85
N GLY A 93 15.46 -10.31 0.92
CA GLY A 93 16.39 -11.27 0.33
C GLY A 93 17.64 -11.58 1.17
N LYS A 94 17.68 -11.18 2.45
CA LYS A 94 18.75 -11.50 3.41
C LYS A 94 18.21 -12.36 4.55
N ARG A 95 19.14 -12.99 5.28
CA ARG A 95 18.86 -13.85 6.45
C ARG A 95 18.10 -13.14 7.57
N THR A 96 18.23 -11.83 7.71
CA THR A 96 17.52 -11.07 8.75
C THR A 96 16.00 -11.13 8.62
N ILE A 97 15.45 -11.14 7.40
CA ILE A 97 14.01 -11.34 7.20
C ILE A 97 13.64 -12.82 7.36
N GLU A 98 14.49 -13.73 6.93
CA GLU A 98 14.29 -15.16 7.16
C GLU A 98 14.16 -15.46 8.66
N ASP A 99 15.04 -14.90 9.49
CA ASP A 99 15.00 -15.07 10.94
C ASP A 99 13.67 -14.55 11.54
N LYS A 100 13.19 -13.38 11.08
CA LYS A 100 11.87 -12.83 11.46
C LYS A 100 10.71 -13.74 11.05
N ILE A 101 10.77 -14.32 9.85
CA ILE A 101 9.75 -15.27 9.37
C ILE A 101 9.78 -16.54 10.22
N ILE A 102 10.96 -17.09 10.52
CA ILE A 102 11.12 -18.29 11.35
C ILE A 102 10.59 -18.03 12.77
N GLU A 103 10.89 -16.87 13.34
CA GLU A 103 10.37 -16.43 14.64
C GLU A 103 8.84 -16.43 14.64
N GLU A 104 8.21 -15.77 13.67
CA GLU A 104 6.75 -15.73 13.55
C GLU A 104 6.15 -17.11 13.29
N CYS A 105 6.78 -17.97 12.49
CA CYS A 105 6.32 -19.34 12.30
C CYS A 105 6.31 -20.13 13.62
N ARG A 106 7.33 -19.96 14.48
CA ARG A 106 7.37 -20.62 15.80
C ARG A 106 6.24 -20.13 16.70
N LEU A 107 5.98 -18.83 16.70
CA LEU A 107 4.93 -18.22 17.53
C LEU A 107 3.53 -18.61 17.05
N LEU A 108 3.31 -18.59 15.73
CA LEU A 108 2.07 -19.05 15.11
C LEU A 108 1.81 -20.54 15.39
N THR A 109 2.86 -21.38 15.34
CA THR A 109 2.73 -22.81 15.66
C THR A 109 2.29 -23.01 17.10
N LYS A 110 2.91 -22.30 18.06
CA LYS A 110 2.50 -22.33 19.47
C LYS A 110 1.06 -21.87 19.66
N ALA A 111 0.64 -20.83 18.95
CA ALA A 111 -0.75 -20.34 18.99
C ALA A 111 -1.73 -21.37 18.42
N PHE A 112 -1.34 -22.17 17.42
CA PHE A 112 -2.18 -23.26 16.92
C PHE A 112 -2.25 -24.44 17.90
N GLU A 113 -1.12 -24.77 18.53
CA GLU A 113 -1.06 -25.84 19.54
C GLU A 113 -1.96 -25.55 20.75
N SER A 114 -2.18 -24.28 21.13
CA SER A 114 -3.05 -23.93 22.26
C SER A 114 -4.54 -24.25 22.04
N TYR A 115 -4.95 -24.56 20.81
CA TYR A 115 -6.32 -25.01 20.52
C TYR A 115 -6.52 -26.51 20.75
N GLU A 116 -5.47 -27.27 21.09
CA GLU A 116 -5.55 -28.68 21.50
C GLU A 116 -6.35 -29.58 20.52
N GLY A 117 -6.22 -29.31 19.22
CA GLY A 117 -6.92 -30.04 18.15
C GLY A 117 -8.39 -29.66 17.96
N GLN A 118 -8.91 -28.67 18.69
CA GLN A 118 -10.25 -28.14 18.48
C GLN A 118 -10.29 -27.27 17.21
N PRO A 119 -11.44 -27.22 16.50
CA PRO A 119 -11.62 -26.29 15.40
C PRO A 119 -11.55 -24.84 15.88
N PHE A 120 -10.85 -23.99 15.12
CA PHE A 120 -10.73 -22.56 15.41
C PHE A 120 -10.71 -21.72 14.13
N GLU A 121 -10.98 -20.42 14.29
CA GLU A 121 -10.86 -19.43 13.22
C GLU A 121 -9.39 -19.01 13.11
N ASN A 122 -8.76 -19.24 11.97
CA ASN A 122 -7.33 -18.98 11.78
C ASN A 122 -7.02 -17.72 10.98
N THR A 123 -8.01 -17.06 10.38
CA THR A 123 -7.80 -15.88 9.54
C THR A 123 -7.16 -14.75 10.34
N GLU A 124 -7.65 -14.50 11.55
CA GLU A 124 -7.09 -13.45 12.41
C GLU A 124 -5.64 -13.74 12.79
N LEU A 125 -5.33 -14.96 13.25
CA LEU A 125 -3.97 -15.37 13.62
C LEU A 125 -3.01 -15.33 12.42
N MET A 126 -3.44 -15.79 11.25
CA MET A 126 -2.64 -15.73 10.02
C MET A 126 -2.36 -14.29 9.61
N ASN A 127 -3.38 -13.41 9.68
CA ASN A 127 -3.23 -12.00 9.39
C ASN A 127 -2.29 -11.31 10.40
N SER A 128 -2.35 -11.68 11.68
CA SER A 128 -1.44 -11.19 12.71
C SER A 128 0.00 -11.62 12.46
N ALA A 129 0.24 -12.89 12.13
CA ALA A 129 1.59 -13.37 11.81
C ALA A 129 2.18 -12.64 10.58
N VAL A 130 1.44 -12.57 9.48
CA VAL A 130 1.89 -11.87 8.26
C VAL A 130 2.06 -10.37 8.52
N GLY A 131 1.11 -9.77 9.23
CA GLY A 131 1.15 -8.36 9.63
C GLY A 131 2.37 -8.05 10.48
N ASN A 132 2.74 -8.90 11.43
CA ASN A 132 3.92 -8.71 12.27
C ASN A 132 5.21 -8.80 11.48
N ILE A 133 5.33 -9.71 10.51
CA ILE A 133 6.50 -9.75 9.63
C ILE A 133 6.67 -8.38 8.94
N ILE A 134 5.60 -7.86 8.33
CA ILE A 134 5.61 -6.56 7.64
C ILE A 134 5.92 -5.42 8.61
N VAL A 135 5.22 -5.35 9.74
CA VAL A 135 5.39 -4.30 10.76
C VAL A 135 6.80 -4.33 11.35
N SER A 136 7.39 -5.51 11.55
CA SER A 136 8.75 -5.65 12.05
C SER A 136 9.83 -5.22 11.04
N ILE A 137 9.51 -5.22 9.74
CA ILE A 137 10.39 -4.67 8.69
C ILE A 137 10.23 -3.15 8.63
N ILE A 138 8.99 -2.66 8.75
CA ILE A 138 8.69 -1.23 8.62
C ILE A 138 9.14 -0.44 9.85
N LEU A 139 8.85 -0.95 11.05
CA LEU A 139 9.00 -0.27 12.33
C LEU A 139 10.06 -0.91 13.25
N GLY A 140 10.69 -2.01 12.83
CA GLY A 140 11.66 -2.71 13.68
C GLY A 140 11.08 -3.38 14.92
N LYS A 141 9.75 -3.35 15.14
CA LYS A 141 9.06 -3.91 16.31
C LYS A 141 8.05 -4.99 15.94
N ARG A 142 7.81 -5.89 16.89
CA ARG A 142 6.77 -6.94 16.83
C ARG A 142 5.70 -6.63 17.87
N TYR A 143 4.44 -6.92 17.55
CA TYR A 143 3.32 -6.85 18.49
C TYR A 143 2.92 -8.25 18.96
N GLU A 144 2.41 -8.36 20.17
CA GLU A 144 1.69 -9.58 20.57
C GLU A 144 0.40 -9.72 19.78
N TYR A 145 -0.07 -10.95 19.58
CA TYR A 145 -1.26 -11.19 18.77
C TYR A 145 -2.51 -10.58 19.41
N GLU A 146 -2.58 -10.52 20.73
CA GLU A 146 -3.72 -9.94 21.46
C GLU A 146 -3.59 -8.42 21.65
N ASP A 147 -2.52 -7.79 21.14
CA ASP A 147 -2.34 -6.35 21.30
C ASP A 147 -3.50 -5.58 20.65
N PRO A 148 -4.23 -4.75 21.42
CA PRO A 148 -5.45 -4.10 20.92
C PRO A 148 -5.15 -3.06 19.84
N THR A 149 -3.96 -2.46 19.85
CA THR A 149 -3.55 -1.48 18.84
C THR A 149 -3.29 -2.18 17.51
N PHE A 150 -2.57 -3.31 17.55
CA PHE A 150 -2.27 -4.11 16.37
C PHE A 150 -3.53 -4.76 15.80
N GLN A 151 -4.41 -5.31 16.64
CA GLN A 151 -5.69 -5.85 16.21
C GLN A 151 -6.60 -4.80 15.59
N GLY A 152 -6.64 -3.58 16.16
CA GLY A 152 -7.33 -2.44 15.57
C GLY A 152 -6.81 -2.12 14.16
N LEU A 153 -5.48 -2.07 13.99
CA LEU A 153 -4.85 -1.83 12.71
C LEU A 153 -5.21 -2.90 11.66
N LEU A 154 -5.12 -4.18 12.03
CA LEU A 154 -5.47 -5.30 11.13
C LEU A 154 -6.94 -5.26 10.73
N LYS A 155 -7.84 -4.92 11.66
CA LYS A 155 -9.27 -4.78 11.38
C LYS A 155 -9.54 -3.70 10.34
N ILE A 156 -8.91 -2.53 10.48
CA ILE A 156 -9.02 -1.42 9.53
C ILE A 156 -8.52 -1.84 8.14
N ILE A 157 -7.37 -2.52 8.07
CA ILE A 157 -6.79 -3.00 6.81
C ILE A 157 -7.72 -4.02 6.15
N ASN A 158 -8.21 -5.01 6.90
CA ASN A 158 -9.11 -6.04 6.41
C ASN A 158 -10.45 -5.46 5.92
N GLU A 159 -11.01 -4.49 6.64
CA GLU A 159 -12.21 -3.79 6.21
C GLU A 159 -11.99 -3.02 4.91
N ASN A 160 -10.87 -2.29 4.80
CA ASN A 160 -10.52 -1.56 3.57
C ASN A 160 -10.34 -2.50 2.37
N VAL A 161 -9.67 -3.64 2.53
CA VAL A 161 -9.50 -4.65 1.46
C VAL A 161 -10.84 -5.21 1.04
N ARG A 162 -11.71 -5.55 2.00
CA ARG A 162 -13.06 -6.06 1.73
C ARG A 162 -13.92 -5.02 1.01
N LEU A 163 -13.88 -3.76 1.45
CA LEU A 163 -14.66 -2.68 0.85
C LEU A 163 -14.13 -2.32 -0.55
N ALA A 164 -12.82 -2.31 -0.76
CA ALA A 164 -12.22 -2.02 -2.07
C ALA A 164 -12.72 -2.97 -3.17
N GLY A 165 -12.96 -4.25 -2.85
CA GLY A 165 -13.53 -5.25 -3.75
C GLY A 165 -15.07 -5.26 -3.82
N SER A 166 -15.75 -4.41 -3.05
CA SER A 166 -17.21 -4.43 -2.94
C SER A 166 -17.91 -3.78 -4.14
N PRO A 167 -19.10 -4.25 -4.56
CA PRO A 167 -19.85 -3.63 -5.66
C PRO A 167 -20.11 -2.11 -5.49
N PRO A 168 -20.44 -1.59 -4.30
CA PRO A 168 -20.61 -0.14 -4.11
C PRO A 168 -19.35 0.67 -4.43
N VAL A 169 -18.17 0.20 -4.02
CA VAL A 169 -16.90 0.89 -4.30
C VAL A 169 -16.52 0.79 -5.76
N LEU A 170 -16.71 -0.38 -6.39
CA LEU A 170 -16.51 -0.53 -7.84
C LEU A 170 -17.43 0.40 -8.63
N PHE A 171 -18.68 0.56 -8.19
CA PHE A 171 -19.63 1.48 -8.81
C PHE A 171 -19.21 2.94 -8.61
N TYR A 172 -18.76 3.31 -7.42
CA TYR A 172 -18.23 4.65 -7.14
C TYR A 172 -17.03 4.99 -8.03
N ASN A 173 -16.09 4.06 -8.18
CA ASN A 173 -14.92 4.25 -9.05
C ASN A 173 -15.32 4.43 -10.53
N MET A 174 -16.39 3.78 -10.97
CA MET A 174 -16.92 3.89 -12.33
C MET A 174 -17.75 5.17 -12.54
N PHE A 175 -18.48 5.61 -11.51
CA PHE A 175 -19.35 6.79 -11.54
C PHE A 175 -19.18 7.66 -10.27
N PRO A 176 -18.11 8.47 -10.18
CA PRO A 176 -17.82 9.27 -9.00
C PRO A 176 -18.95 10.22 -8.57
N LEU A 177 -19.71 10.75 -9.53
CA LEU A 177 -20.84 11.67 -9.30
C LEU A 177 -21.92 11.08 -8.38
N PHE A 178 -22.07 9.76 -8.35
CA PHE A 178 -23.06 9.06 -7.52
C PHE A 178 -22.47 8.53 -6.20
N GLY A 179 -21.26 8.94 -5.83
CA GLY A 179 -20.56 8.44 -4.64
C GLY A 179 -21.24 8.73 -3.31
N PHE A 180 -22.04 9.80 -3.23
CA PHE A 180 -22.79 10.15 -2.03
C PHE A 180 -23.87 9.12 -1.69
N LEU A 181 -24.29 8.27 -2.65
CA LEU A 181 -25.33 7.27 -2.44
C LEU A 181 -24.84 6.06 -1.63
N PHE A 182 -23.53 5.85 -1.50
CA PHE A 182 -22.97 4.66 -0.90
C PHE A 182 -22.07 5.00 0.30
N GLY A 183 -22.48 4.55 1.49
CA GLY A 183 -21.74 4.79 2.74
C GLY A 183 -20.33 4.19 2.80
N ALA A 184 -19.99 3.25 1.90
CA ALA A 184 -18.69 2.58 1.85
C ALA A 184 -17.51 3.56 1.69
N ARG A 185 -17.69 4.65 0.92
CA ARG A 185 -16.69 5.71 0.79
C ARG A 185 -16.37 6.36 2.14
N ASN A 186 -17.40 6.72 2.90
CA ASN A 186 -17.23 7.39 4.18
C ASN A 186 -16.53 6.48 5.21
N VAL A 187 -16.83 5.18 5.20
CA VAL A 187 -16.12 4.19 6.02
C VAL A 187 -14.65 4.17 5.67
N ILE A 188 -14.29 4.07 4.38
CA ILE A 188 -12.89 4.06 3.94
C ILE A 188 -12.16 5.36 4.32
N LEU A 189 -12.81 6.52 4.20
CA LEU A 189 -12.23 7.80 4.59
C LEU A 189 -12.05 7.94 6.11
N ASN A 190 -12.95 7.38 6.92
CA ASN A 190 -12.78 7.32 8.37
C ASN A 190 -11.64 6.38 8.77
N ASN A 191 -11.59 5.20 8.16
CA ASN A 191 -10.52 4.22 8.32
C ASN A 191 -9.16 4.81 7.94
N ARG A 192 -9.10 5.63 6.88
CA ARG A 192 -7.91 6.41 6.53
C ARG A 192 -7.48 7.33 7.67
N LYS A 193 -8.40 8.11 8.26
CA LYS A 193 -8.06 9.04 9.35
C LYS A 193 -7.42 8.31 10.53
N GLU A 194 -8.00 7.17 10.92
CA GLU A 194 -7.48 6.35 12.03
C GLU A 194 -6.10 5.75 11.71
N LEU A 195 -5.95 5.15 10.53
CA LEU A 195 -4.68 4.59 10.06
C LEU A 195 -3.56 5.65 10.00
N PHE A 196 -3.85 6.81 9.42
CA PHE A 196 -2.88 7.91 9.35
C PHE A 196 -2.56 8.49 10.74
N GLY A 197 -3.53 8.50 11.66
CA GLY A 197 -3.30 8.85 13.06
C GLY A 197 -2.27 7.92 13.71
N PHE A 198 -2.44 6.61 13.54
CA PHE A 198 -1.50 5.60 14.07
C PHE A 198 -0.10 5.74 13.46
N ILE A 199 -0.01 5.88 12.13
CA ILE A 199 1.26 6.08 11.43
C ILE A 199 1.96 7.35 11.93
N LYS A 200 1.22 8.46 12.09
CA LYS A 200 1.77 9.73 12.56
C LYS A 200 2.35 9.62 13.96
N THR A 201 1.63 9.01 14.90
CA THR A 201 2.11 8.81 16.27
C THR A 201 3.39 7.97 16.28
N THR A 202 3.36 6.84 15.57
CA THR A 202 4.53 5.96 15.42
C THR A 202 5.71 6.68 14.80
N PHE A 203 5.48 7.49 13.77
CA PHE A 203 6.52 8.28 13.10
C PHE A 203 7.17 9.31 14.04
N ILE A 204 6.37 9.97 14.88
CA ILE A 204 6.88 10.92 15.89
C ILE A 204 7.74 10.20 16.94
N GLU A 205 7.34 9.00 17.36
CA GLU A 205 8.13 8.19 18.31
C GLU A 205 9.48 7.80 17.72
N HIS A 206 9.51 7.33 16.46
CA HIS A 206 10.75 6.97 15.77
C HIS A 206 11.64 8.20 15.56
N LEU A 207 11.06 9.34 15.19
CA LEU A 207 11.82 10.59 15.03
C LEU A 207 12.53 11.01 16.33
N LYS A 208 11.91 10.81 17.50
CA LYS A 208 12.53 11.12 18.80
C LYS A 208 13.67 10.18 19.17
N ALA A 209 13.62 8.94 18.70
CA ALA A 209 14.59 7.90 19.00
C ALA A 209 15.59 7.65 17.86
N LEU A 210 15.53 8.46 16.80
CA LEU A 210 16.31 8.26 15.59
C LEU A 210 17.81 8.45 15.88
N ASP A 211 18.58 7.41 15.58
CA ASP A 211 20.03 7.48 15.48
C ASP A 211 20.43 7.41 14.00
N GLU A 212 21.00 8.49 13.47
CA GLU A 212 21.43 8.57 12.06
C GLU A 212 22.48 7.48 11.72
N ASN A 213 23.23 7.01 12.72
CA ASN A 213 24.30 6.01 12.55
C ASN A 213 23.81 4.56 12.71
N ASP A 214 22.61 4.35 13.26
CA ASP A 214 22.02 3.03 13.51
C ASP A 214 20.55 3.00 13.10
N GLN A 215 20.35 3.07 11.78
CA GLN A 215 19.02 2.96 11.18
C GLN A 215 18.58 1.49 11.28
N ARG A 216 17.53 1.20 12.05
CA ARG A 216 17.11 -0.17 12.38
C ARG A 216 15.85 -0.62 11.65
N SER A 217 15.24 0.28 10.88
CA SER A 217 13.95 0.06 10.23
C SER A 217 13.82 0.87 8.94
N PHE A 218 12.83 0.49 8.11
CA PHE A 218 12.50 1.24 6.90
C PHE A 218 12.15 2.70 7.21
N ILE A 219 11.42 2.95 8.32
CA ILE A 219 11.00 4.30 8.70
C ILE A 219 12.19 5.19 9.08
N ASP A 220 13.21 4.64 9.75
CA ASP A 220 14.44 5.39 10.09
C ASP A 220 15.19 5.81 8.83
N SER A 221 15.33 4.89 7.88
CA SER A 221 15.99 5.17 6.60
C SER A 221 15.25 6.22 5.78
N PHE A 222 13.91 6.15 5.79
CA PHE A 222 13.07 7.16 5.19
C PHE A 222 13.21 8.52 5.86
N LEU A 223 13.35 8.56 7.18
CA LEU A 223 13.60 9.77 7.97
C LEU A 223 14.96 10.40 7.69
N VAL A 224 16.02 9.60 7.61
CA VAL A 224 17.36 10.09 7.27
C VAL A 224 17.38 10.64 5.84
N GLN A 225 16.81 9.92 4.89
CA GLN A 225 16.69 10.40 3.51
C GLN A 225 15.86 11.69 3.43
N GLN A 226 14.80 11.83 4.24
CA GLN A 226 14.03 13.07 4.37
C GLN A 226 14.90 14.23 4.84
N ALA A 227 15.70 14.02 5.88
CA ALA A 227 16.57 15.04 6.44
C ALA A 227 17.65 15.49 5.44
N GLU A 228 18.26 14.55 4.71
CA GLU A 228 19.24 14.85 3.66
C GLU A 228 18.63 15.68 2.52
N VAL A 229 17.47 15.25 2.01
CA VAL A 229 16.72 15.94 0.96
C VAL A 229 16.35 17.36 1.40
N ARG A 230 15.94 17.56 2.65
CA ARG A 230 15.64 18.89 3.22
C ARG A 230 16.89 19.76 3.35
N LYS A 231 18.04 19.20 3.79
CA LYS A 231 19.33 19.91 3.86
C LYS A 231 19.79 20.39 2.47
N CYS A 232 19.49 19.63 1.42
CA CYS A 232 19.76 20.03 0.03
C CYS A 232 18.79 21.12 -0.50
N PHE A 233 17.67 21.39 0.18
CA PHE A 233 16.68 22.38 -0.21
C PHE A 233 16.94 23.72 0.50
N ILE A 234 17.74 24.60 -0.13
CA ILE A 234 17.96 25.96 0.36
C ILE A 234 16.77 26.84 -0.04
N PRO A 235 16.08 27.53 0.90
CA PRO A 235 14.97 28.42 0.56
C PRO A 235 15.45 29.53 -0.39
N GLY A 236 14.85 29.63 -1.58
CA GLY A 236 15.11 30.71 -2.55
C GLY A 236 16.08 30.37 -3.69
N ILE A 237 16.66 29.16 -3.72
CA ILE A 237 17.46 28.70 -4.86
C ILE A 237 16.65 27.58 -5.56
N PRO A 238 16.29 27.70 -6.85
CA PRO A 238 15.68 26.59 -7.58
C PRO A 238 16.67 25.42 -7.56
N SER A 239 16.30 24.33 -6.88
CA SER A 239 17.17 23.17 -6.73
C SER A 239 17.45 22.60 -8.12
N LYS A 240 18.68 22.80 -8.63
CA LYS A 240 19.23 22.03 -9.75
C LYS A 240 19.69 20.63 -9.29
N GLY A 241 18.98 20.05 -8.33
CA GLY A 241 19.11 18.65 -7.94
C GLY A 241 18.11 17.81 -8.74
N PRO A 242 18.34 16.49 -8.91
CA PRO A 242 17.42 15.63 -9.66
C PRO A 242 16.01 15.75 -9.05
N LEU A 243 14.98 15.85 -9.92
CA LEU A 243 13.53 15.96 -9.61
C LEU A 243 13.07 15.11 -8.40
N VAL A 244 13.73 13.97 -8.21
CA VAL A 244 13.74 13.07 -7.05
C VAL A 244 13.62 13.81 -5.70
N ILE A 245 14.42 14.87 -5.49
CA ILE A 245 14.54 15.58 -4.20
C ILE A 245 13.31 16.47 -3.95
N SER A 246 12.78 17.15 -4.97
CA SER A 246 11.59 18.00 -4.84
C SER A 246 10.31 17.20 -4.59
N GLU A 247 10.23 16.02 -5.19
CA GLU A 247 9.07 15.13 -5.17
C GLU A 247 8.94 14.35 -3.86
N LEU A 248 10.06 13.82 -3.36
CA LEU A 248 10.17 13.34 -1.99
C LEU A 248 9.77 14.47 -1.02
N GLY A 249 10.33 15.69 -1.17
CA GLY A 249 9.97 16.84 -0.34
C GLY A 249 8.46 17.12 -0.24
N GLY A 250 7.70 16.94 -1.32
CA GLY A 250 6.23 17.08 -1.35
C GLY A 250 5.48 16.04 -0.53
N PHE A 251 5.83 14.75 -0.67
CA PHE A 251 5.26 13.69 0.16
C PHE A 251 5.60 13.88 1.65
N LEU A 252 6.84 14.28 1.91
CA LEU A 252 7.39 14.53 3.24
C LEU A 252 6.73 15.74 3.90
N ALA A 253 6.39 16.78 3.13
CA ALA A 253 5.63 17.93 3.60
C ALA A 253 4.16 17.57 3.89
N HIS A 254 3.56 16.70 3.08
CA HIS A 254 2.18 16.24 3.28
C HIS A 254 2.02 15.40 4.57
N VAL A 255 2.91 14.42 4.80
CA VAL A 255 2.90 13.58 6.02
C VAL A 255 3.23 14.40 7.29
N SER A 256 4.07 15.44 7.16
CA SER A 256 4.45 16.32 8.28
C SER A 256 3.45 17.47 8.53
N SER A 257 2.47 17.69 7.65
CA SER A 257 1.61 18.87 7.72
C SER A 257 0.50 18.71 8.77
N PRO A 258 0.31 19.68 9.69
CA PRO A 258 -0.74 19.61 10.71
C PRO A 258 -2.17 19.79 10.16
N LYS A 259 -2.34 20.03 8.85
CA LYS A 259 -3.62 20.37 8.21
C LYS A 259 -4.59 19.20 7.97
N LEU A 260 -4.32 17.99 8.47
CA LEU A 260 -5.24 16.85 8.36
C LEU A 260 -6.37 16.84 9.41
N GLY A 261 -6.49 17.89 10.23
CA GLY A 261 -7.63 18.12 11.10
C GLY A 261 -8.45 19.31 10.61
N ASN A 262 -9.44 19.03 9.75
CA ASN A 262 -10.74 19.69 9.66
C ASN A 262 -11.62 18.90 8.70
#